data_AF-A0A2I1H3E0-F1
#
_entry.id   AF-A0A2I1H3E0-F1
#
_cell.length_a   1.000
_cell.length_b   1.000
_cell.length_c   1.000
_cell.angle_alpha   90.00
_cell.angle_beta   90.00
_cell.angle_gamma   90.00
#
_symmetry.space_group_name_H-M   'P 1'
#
loop_
_entity.id
_entity.type
_entity.pdbx_description
1 polymer ?
#
loop_
_entity_poly.entity_id
_entity_poly.type
_entity_poly.pdbx_seq_one_letter_code
_entity_poly.pdbx_strand_id
1 'polypeptide(L)'
;MIFKLESRIKKLEKGRKDTDAENIKHYIEIYELKAKVAKLRRDINELKKESESKKNRKFQTKCIQIAKEILNEEPIIEYRPSFLNGLELDAFFQKYQIALEVQEAQHRLHSTRWYKDIKKLKDIANRDRQKRCIYQDNGIFLLEVWYDKKLEIIISKRIQKIKKFVDQVGPQKILI
;
A
#
# COMPACT_ATOMS: atom_id res chain seq x y z
N MET A 1 27.61 -71.09 -18.90
CA MET A 1 26.86 -69.88 -19.33
C MET A 1 26.07 -69.25 -18.18
N ILE A 2 25.39 -70.06 -17.35
CA ILE A 2 24.53 -69.64 -16.22
C ILE A 2 25.25 -68.74 -15.19
N PHE A 3 26.44 -69.14 -14.72
CA PHE A 3 27.22 -68.38 -13.70
C PHE A 3 27.56 -66.93 -14.12
N LYS A 4 27.74 -66.69 -15.43
CA LYS A 4 28.03 -65.35 -15.98
C LYS A 4 26.78 -64.45 -15.98
N LEU A 5 25.60 -65.04 -16.13
CA LEU A 5 24.32 -64.32 -16.10
C LEU A 5 23.95 -63.92 -14.66
N GLU A 6 24.10 -64.83 -13.69
CA GLU A 6 23.83 -64.55 -12.27
C GLU A 6 24.73 -63.41 -11.72
N SER A 7 26.01 -63.41 -12.08
CA SER A 7 26.95 -62.34 -11.72
C SER A 7 26.55 -60.98 -12.30
N ARG A 8 26.03 -60.95 -13.54
CA ARG A 8 25.52 -59.72 -14.17
C ARG A 8 24.23 -59.23 -13.51
N ILE A 9 23.31 -60.12 -13.18
CA ILE A 9 22.06 -59.79 -12.47
C ILE A 9 22.38 -59.14 -11.12
N LYS A 10 23.26 -59.75 -10.32
CA LYS A 10 23.64 -59.20 -9.01
C LYS A 10 24.28 -57.81 -9.10
N LYS A 11 25.09 -57.55 -10.14
CA LYS A 11 25.67 -56.21 -10.39
C LYS A 11 24.60 -55.19 -10.76
N LEU A 12 23.64 -55.56 -11.61
CA LEU A 12 22.53 -54.69 -11.99
C LEU A 12 21.60 -54.38 -10.82
N GLU A 13 21.28 -55.38 -9.98
CA GLU A 13 20.49 -55.19 -8.76
C GLU A 13 21.16 -54.25 -7.77
N LYS A 14 22.48 -54.38 -7.59
CA LYS A 14 23.25 -53.45 -6.74
C LYS A 14 23.21 -52.03 -7.31
N GLY A 15 23.49 -51.87 -8.61
CA GLY A 15 23.44 -50.57 -9.28
C GLY A 15 22.08 -49.90 -9.15
N ARG A 16 20.99 -50.66 -9.31
CA ARG A 16 19.62 -50.16 -9.10
C ARG A 16 19.40 -49.67 -7.67
N LYS A 17 19.81 -50.42 -6.66
CA LYS A 17 19.68 -50.02 -5.24
C LYS A 17 20.46 -48.75 -4.94
N ASP A 18 21.66 -48.61 -5.48
CA ASP A 18 22.49 -47.42 -5.31
C ASP A 18 21.82 -46.19 -5.95
N THR A 19 21.29 -46.34 -7.17
CA THR A 19 20.52 -45.28 -7.86
C THR A 19 19.23 -44.91 -7.12
N ASP A 20 18.49 -45.89 -6.59
CA ASP A 20 17.25 -45.64 -5.83
C ASP A 20 17.56 -44.86 -4.54
N ALA A 21 18.66 -45.19 -3.85
CA ALA A 21 19.09 -44.47 -2.65
C ALA A 21 19.51 -43.02 -2.96
N GLU A 22 20.20 -42.78 -4.08
CA GLU A 22 20.60 -41.45 -4.53
C GLU A 22 19.38 -40.61 -4.94
N ASN A 23 18.41 -41.21 -5.65
CA ASN A 23 17.14 -40.57 -5.98
C ASN A 23 16.36 -40.15 -4.72
N ILE A 24 16.29 -41.00 -3.70
CA ILE A 24 15.64 -40.66 -2.42
C ILE A 24 16.29 -39.43 -1.78
N LYS A 25 17.63 -39.38 -1.75
CA LYS A 25 18.37 -38.21 -1.23
C LYS A 25 18.02 -36.94 -2.00
N HIS A 26 18.00 -36.99 -3.33
CA HIS A 26 17.61 -35.87 -4.16
C HIS A 26 16.17 -35.42 -3.90
N TYR A 27 15.23 -36.35 -3.71
CA TYR A 27 13.84 -35.98 -3.38
C TYR A 27 13.72 -35.26 -2.04
N ILE A 28 14.45 -35.69 -1.02
CA ILE A 28 14.50 -35.02 0.29
C ILE A 28 15.05 -33.61 0.13
N GLU A 29 16.18 -33.46 -0.57
CA GLU A 29 16.81 -32.16 -0.81
C GLU A 29 15.89 -31.20 -1.60
N ILE A 30 15.19 -31.70 -2.62
CA ILE A 30 14.19 -30.93 -3.37
C ILE A 30 13.07 -30.45 -2.46
N TYR A 31 12.59 -31.30 -1.54
CA TYR A 31 11.53 -30.93 -0.61
C TYR A 31 11.98 -29.84 0.37
N GLU A 32 13.19 -29.97 0.91
CA GLU A 32 13.79 -28.95 1.79
C GLU A 32 14.00 -27.63 1.05
N LEU A 33 14.51 -27.67 -0.19
CA LEU A 33 14.68 -26.49 -1.02
C LEU A 33 13.34 -25.81 -1.33
N LYS A 34 12.29 -26.59 -1.64
CA LYS A 34 10.94 -26.05 -1.85
C LYS A 34 10.42 -25.34 -0.60
N ALA A 35 10.63 -25.92 0.58
CA ALA A 35 10.24 -25.28 1.85
C ALA A 35 11.01 -23.97 2.10
N LYS A 36 12.33 -23.96 1.85
CA LYS A 36 13.17 -22.75 1.96
C LYS A 36 12.73 -21.67 0.98
N VAL A 37 12.46 -22.01 -0.28
CA VAL A 37 11.96 -21.06 -1.29
C VAL A 37 10.60 -20.50 -0.90
N ALA A 38 9.69 -21.33 -0.38
CA ALA A 38 8.38 -20.87 0.09
C ALA A 38 8.53 -19.87 1.26
N LYS A 39 9.45 -20.11 2.19
CA LYS A 39 9.75 -19.18 3.29
C LYS A 39 10.33 -17.87 2.76
N LEU A 40 11.38 -17.92 1.95
CA LEU A 40 12.02 -16.73 1.35
C LEU A 40 11.02 -15.88 0.55
N ARG A 41 10.08 -16.50 -0.16
CA ARG A 41 9.01 -15.77 -0.86
C ARG A 41 8.09 -15.00 0.07
N ARG A 42 7.79 -15.52 1.27
CA ARG A 42 6.99 -14.80 2.27
C ARG A 42 7.78 -13.62 2.82
N ASP A 43 9.04 -13.85 3.20
CA ASP A 43 9.92 -12.81 3.77
C ASP A 43 10.12 -11.65 2.78
N ILE A 44 10.36 -11.95 1.49
CA ILE A 44 10.46 -10.93 0.43
C ILE A 44 9.17 -10.11 0.30
N ASN A 45 8.01 -10.75 0.38
CA ASN A 45 6.73 -10.04 0.28
C ASN A 45 6.50 -9.12 1.49
N GLU A 46 6.89 -9.54 2.69
CA GLU A 46 6.80 -8.74 3.90
C GLU A 46 7.75 -7.52 3.84
N LEU A 47 9.01 -7.74 3.47
CA LEU A 47 10.00 -6.67 3.28
C LEU A 47 9.56 -5.64 2.22
N LYS A 48 8.92 -6.10 1.14
CA LYS A 48 8.36 -5.19 0.12
C LYS A 48 7.25 -4.31 0.69
N LYS A 49 6.31 -4.90 1.45
CA LYS A 49 5.24 -4.13 2.12
C LYS A 49 5.79 -3.10 3.09
N GLU A 50 6.79 -3.48 3.89
CA GLU A 50 7.43 -2.56 4.84
C GLU A 50 8.20 -1.44 4.14
N SER A 51 8.88 -1.75 3.04
CA SER A 51 9.58 -0.73 2.23
C SER A 51 8.60 0.26 1.61
N GLU A 52 7.45 -0.21 1.11
CA GLU A 52 6.40 0.64 0.56
C GLU A 52 5.77 1.53 1.63
N SER A 53 5.40 0.97 2.79
CA SER A 53 4.81 1.76 3.89
C SER A 53 5.76 2.86 4.40
N LYS A 54 7.06 2.58 4.50
CA LYS A 54 8.08 3.57 4.85
C LYS A 54 8.17 4.71 3.82
N LYS A 55 8.10 4.39 2.52
CA LYS A 55 8.09 5.41 1.45
C LYS A 55 6.83 6.27 1.52
N ASN A 56 5.68 5.65 1.76
CA ASN A 56 4.39 6.33 1.85
C ASN A 56 4.37 7.31 3.03
N ARG A 57 4.79 6.86 4.22
CA ARG A 57 4.92 7.73 5.40
C ARG A 57 5.84 8.92 5.13
N LYS A 58 7.02 8.68 4.54
CA LYS A 58 7.96 9.76 4.19
C LYS A 58 7.35 10.76 3.19
N PHE A 59 6.55 10.29 2.25
CA PHE A 59 5.87 11.12 1.27
C PHE A 59 4.73 11.94 1.89
N GLN A 60 3.92 11.31 2.74
CA GLN A 60 2.85 11.96 3.49
C GLN A 60 3.41 13.09 4.36
N THR A 61 4.47 12.82 5.13
CA THR A 61 5.16 13.83 5.95
C THR A 61 5.64 15.01 5.11
N LYS A 62 6.20 14.77 3.91
CA LYS A 62 6.60 15.86 3.00
C LYS A 62 5.42 16.69 2.51
N CYS A 63 4.30 16.07 2.16
CA CYS A 63 3.10 16.80 1.74
C CYS A 63 2.56 17.70 2.84
N ILE A 64 2.51 17.17 4.07
CA ILE A 64 2.07 17.91 5.26
C ILE A 64 2.99 19.11 5.50
N GLN A 65 4.31 18.91 5.45
CA GLN A 65 5.30 19.97 5.65
C GLN A 65 5.15 21.10 4.62
N ILE A 66 5.02 20.76 3.33
CA ILE A 66 4.81 21.75 2.25
C ILE A 66 3.51 22.53 2.50
N ALA A 67 2.42 21.85 2.82
CA ALA A 67 1.13 22.49 3.08
C ALA A 67 1.20 23.44 4.30
N LYS A 68 1.85 23.00 5.38
CA LYS A 68 2.12 23.79 6.58
C LYS A 68 2.87 25.09 6.26
N GLU A 69 3.94 25.02 5.48
CA GLU A 69 4.73 26.19 5.08
C GLU A 69 3.91 27.18 4.24
N ILE A 70 3.08 26.70 3.31
CA ILE A 70 2.27 27.55 2.43
C ILE A 70 1.11 28.20 3.19
N LEU A 71 0.47 27.45 4.09
CA LEU A 71 -0.68 27.93 4.87
C LEU A 71 -0.25 28.76 6.08
N ASN A 72 0.99 28.60 6.53
CA ASN A 72 1.53 29.14 7.78
C ASN A 72 0.65 28.75 8.97
N GLU A 73 0.32 27.47 9.06
CA GLU A 73 -0.60 26.88 10.04
C GLU A 73 -0.14 25.47 10.42
N GLU A 74 -0.21 25.13 11.70
CA GLU A 74 0.02 23.77 12.18
C GLU A 74 -1.21 22.89 11.92
N PRO A 75 -1.07 21.77 11.20
CA PRO A 75 -2.18 20.86 10.97
C PRO A 75 -2.45 19.96 12.18
N ILE A 76 -3.70 19.53 12.30
CA ILE A 76 -4.07 18.35 13.12
C ILE A 76 -3.78 17.11 12.28
N ILE A 77 -2.85 16.28 12.71
CA ILE A 77 -2.42 15.05 12.02
C ILE A 77 -3.31 13.87 12.47
N GLU A 78 -3.63 12.95 11.55
CA GLU A 78 -4.46 11.75 11.83
C GLU A 78 -5.80 12.13 12.50
N TYR A 79 -6.45 13.17 11.97
CA TYR A 79 -7.63 13.76 12.59
C TYR A 79 -8.87 12.87 12.39
N ARG A 80 -9.51 12.48 13.50
CA ARG A 80 -10.70 11.63 13.55
C ARG A 80 -11.91 12.31 14.24
N PRO A 81 -12.48 13.36 13.64
CA PRO A 81 -13.66 14.01 14.18
C PRO A 81 -14.88 13.09 14.22
N SER A 82 -15.77 13.32 15.18
CA SER A 82 -17.03 12.59 15.33
C SER A 82 -17.91 12.64 14.07
N PHE A 83 -17.96 13.78 13.39
CA PHE A 83 -18.72 13.96 12.14
C PHE A 83 -18.22 13.10 10.97
N LEU A 84 -17.00 12.57 11.05
CA LEU A 84 -16.48 11.63 10.05
C LEU A 84 -16.88 10.18 10.31
N ASN A 85 -17.72 9.88 11.31
CA ASN A 85 -18.24 8.54 11.59
C ASN A 85 -17.13 7.46 11.66
N GLY A 86 -16.00 7.82 12.29
CA GLY A 86 -14.85 6.93 12.43
C GLY A 86 -13.87 6.92 11.24
N LEU A 87 -14.07 7.77 10.23
CA LEU A 87 -13.07 8.01 9.17
C LEU A 87 -11.97 8.97 9.67
N GLU A 88 -10.77 8.79 9.13
CA GLU A 88 -9.57 9.57 9.48
C GLU A 88 -9.13 10.42 8.29
N LEU A 89 -8.62 11.62 8.61
CA LEU A 89 -7.88 12.52 7.72
C LEU A 89 -6.38 12.45 8.00
N ASP A 90 -5.54 12.45 6.96
CA ASP A 90 -4.08 12.48 7.14
C ASP A 90 -3.63 13.76 7.85
N ALA A 91 -4.14 14.91 7.41
CA ALA A 91 -3.91 16.20 8.05
C ALA A 91 -5.07 17.17 7.79
N PHE A 92 -5.34 18.02 8.78
CA PHE A 92 -6.41 19.02 8.72
C PHE A 92 -5.93 20.40 9.17
N PHE A 93 -6.19 21.41 8.33
CA PHE A 93 -5.86 22.82 8.56
C PHE A 93 -7.14 23.59 8.86
N GLN A 94 -7.36 23.89 10.13
CA GLN A 94 -8.62 24.38 10.66
C GLN A 94 -8.97 25.79 10.16
N LYS A 95 -8.00 26.70 10.02
CA LYS A 95 -8.25 28.09 9.62
C LYS A 95 -8.83 28.18 8.21
N TYR A 96 -8.30 27.37 7.30
CA TYR A 96 -8.75 27.35 5.90
C TYR A 96 -9.75 26.23 5.61
N GLN A 97 -10.11 25.42 6.62
CA GLN A 97 -10.97 24.25 6.47
C GLN A 97 -10.45 23.29 5.38
N ILE A 98 -9.14 23.02 5.36
CA ILE A 98 -8.51 22.16 4.35
C ILE A 98 -8.22 20.78 4.95
N ALA A 99 -8.77 19.74 4.34
CA ALA A 99 -8.36 18.35 4.56
C ALA A 99 -7.32 17.96 3.51
N LEU A 100 -6.13 17.56 3.96
CA LEU A 100 -5.09 16.97 3.12
C LEU A 100 -5.20 15.45 3.18
N GLU A 101 -5.31 14.80 2.02
CA GLU A 101 -5.37 13.35 1.87
C GLU A 101 -4.33 12.91 0.84
N VAL A 102 -3.45 12.00 1.22
CA VAL A 102 -2.31 11.53 0.44
C VAL A 102 -2.66 10.16 -0.12
N GLN A 103 -2.97 10.12 -1.41
CA GLN A 103 -3.35 8.88 -2.07
C GLN A 103 -2.15 8.13 -2.62
N GLU A 104 -2.07 6.86 -2.25
CA GLU A 104 -1.05 5.97 -2.73
C GLU A 104 -1.27 5.62 -4.21
N ALA A 105 -0.18 5.42 -4.96
CA ALA A 105 -0.23 4.99 -6.36
C ALA A 105 -0.95 3.63 -6.54
N GLN A 106 -1.03 2.82 -5.46
CA GLN A 106 -1.77 1.56 -5.43
C GLN A 106 -3.28 1.76 -5.64
N HIS A 107 -3.85 2.92 -5.26
CA HIS A 107 -5.24 3.26 -5.59
C HIS A 107 -5.45 3.58 -7.07
N ARG A 108 -4.40 4.03 -7.78
CA ARG A 108 -4.46 4.38 -9.20
C ARG A 108 -4.44 3.13 -10.09
N LEU A 109 -3.62 2.16 -9.70
CA LEU A 109 -3.51 0.88 -10.37
C LEU A 109 -4.55 -0.06 -9.76
N HIS A 110 -5.82 0.09 -10.18
CA HIS A 110 -6.89 -0.91 -10.05
C HIS A 110 -6.54 -2.21 -10.81
N SER A 111 -5.34 -2.75 -10.60
CA SER A 111 -4.97 -4.04 -11.15
C SER A 111 -5.63 -5.10 -10.28
N THR A 112 -6.32 -6.01 -10.94
CA THR A 112 -6.88 -7.27 -10.42
C THR A 112 -5.88 -8.14 -9.65
N ARG A 113 -4.59 -7.75 -9.63
CA ARG A 113 -3.49 -8.45 -8.98
C ARG A 113 -3.43 -8.22 -7.46
N TRP A 114 -3.92 -7.08 -6.96
CA TRP A 114 -3.91 -6.75 -5.53
C TRP A 114 -5.25 -7.03 -4.84
N TYR A 115 -6.34 -6.64 -5.47
CA TYR A 115 -7.69 -6.97 -5.02
C TYR A 115 -8.19 -8.19 -5.79
N LYS A 116 -8.09 -9.37 -5.16
CA LYS A 116 -8.72 -10.60 -5.67
C LYS A 116 -10.25 -10.53 -5.64
N ASP A 117 -10.82 -9.54 -4.96
CA ASP A 117 -12.24 -9.44 -4.63
C ASP A 117 -12.84 -8.10 -5.09
N ILE A 118 -13.81 -8.19 -6.01
CA ILE A 118 -14.55 -7.05 -6.57
C ILE A 118 -15.36 -6.33 -5.49
N LYS A 119 -15.81 -7.05 -4.45
CA LYS A 119 -16.58 -6.46 -3.35
C LYS A 119 -15.73 -5.46 -2.56
N LYS A 120 -14.49 -5.83 -2.23
CA LYS A 120 -13.54 -4.94 -1.55
C LYS A 120 -13.24 -3.67 -2.34
N LEU A 121 -13.14 -3.78 -3.68
CA LEU A 121 -12.97 -2.61 -4.55
C LEU A 121 -14.18 -1.66 -4.47
N LYS A 122 -15.40 -2.20 -4.54
CA LYS A 122 -16.62 -1.41 -4.39
C LYS A 122 -16.71 -0.75 -3.02
N ASP A 123 -16.34 -1.46 -1.96
CA ASP A 123 -16.38 -0.94 -0.59
C ASP A 123 -15.41 0.24 -0.40
N ILE A 124 -14.21 0.16 -0.98
CA ILE A 124 -13.23 1.27 -0.96
C ILE A 124 -13.75 2.46 -1.75
N ALA A 125 -14.25 2.24 -2.96
CA ALA A 125 -14.81 3.32 -3.79
C ALA A 125 -16.00 4.01 -3.10
N ASN A 126 -16.86 3.24 -2.43
CA ASN A 126 -17.97 3.77 -1.64
C ASN A 126 -17.48 4.58 -0.44
N ARG A 127 -16.45 4.10 0.28
CA ARG A 127 -15.84 4.83 1.40
C ARG A 127 -15.21 6.15 0.94
N ASP A 128 -14.47 6.16 -0.16
CA ASP A 128 -13.87 7.38 -0.71
C ASP A 128 -14.94 8.38 -1.17
N ARG A 129 -16.04 7.89 -1.75
CA ARG A 129 -17.19 8.72 -2.10
C ARG A 129 -17.86 9.31 -0.86
N GLN A 130 -18.08 8.51 0.18
CA GLN A 130 -18.64 8.98 1.45
C GLN A 130 -17.79 10.06 2.10
N LYS A 131 -16.47 9.87 2.15
CA LYS A 131 -15.51 10.89 2.63
C LYS A 131 -15.73 12.23 1.90
N ARG A 132 -15.75 12.20 0.56
CA ARG A 132 -15.94 13.41 -0.26
C ARG A 132 -17.28 14.11 0.00
N CYS A 133 -18.37 13.35 0.14
CA CYS A 133 -19.66 13.93 0.49
C CYS A 133 -19.61 14.62 1.86
N ILE A 134 -19.06 13.96 2.88
CA ILE A 134 -18.97 14.53 4.23
C ILE A 134 -18.13 15.82 4.23
N TYR A 135 -17.00 15.86 3.51
CA TYR A 135 -16.21 17.09 3.42
C TYR A 135 -17.00 18.24 2.79
N GLN A 136 -17.71 17.97 1.69
CA GLN A 136 -18.52 18.99 1.02
C GLN A 136 -19.64 19.51 1.92
N ASP A 137 -20.36 18.61 2.59
CA ASP A 137 -21.47 18.95 3.48
C ASP A 137 -21.01 19.79 4.68
N ASN A 138 -19.75 19.63 5.11
CA ASN A 138 -19.14 20.40 6.20
C ASN A 138 -18.33 21.61 5.72
N GLY A 139 -18.33 21.96 4.42
CA GLY A 139 -17.56 23.11 3.93
C GLY A 139 -16.04 22.92 4.00
N ILE A 140 -15.57 21.67 4.04
CA ILE A 140 -14.15 21.31 4.08
C ILE A 140 -13.63 21.18 2.64
N PHE A 141 -12.57 21.91 2.33
CA PHE A 141 -11.85 21.81 1.08
C PHE A 141 -10.92 20.58 1.09
N LEU A 142 -11.19 19.63 0.19
CA LEU A 142 -10.36 18.45 0.03
C LEU A 142 -9.16 18.71 -0.90
N LEU A 143 -7.96 18.47 -0.39
CA LEU A 143 -6.69 18.50 -1.11
C LEU A 143 -6.13 17.08 -1.27
N GLU A 144 -6.50 16.42 -2.38
CA GLU A 144 -6.04 15.07 -2.74
C GLU A 144 -4.68 15.08 -3.46
N VAL A 145 -3.62 14.57 -2.84
CA VAL A 145 -2.26 14.56 -3.40
C VAL A 145 -1.84 13.15 -3.78
N TRP A 146 -1.38 12.99 -5.02
CA TRP A 146 -0.96 11.69 -5.59
C TRP A 146 0.56 11.58 -5.67
N TYR A 147 1.08 10.36 -5.46
CA TYR A 147 2.53 10.06 -5.40
C TYR A 147 3.34 10.42 -6.66
N ASP A 148 2.70 10.49 -7.83
CA ASP A 148 3.35 10.57 -9.13
C ASP A 148 3.57 11.99 -9.67
N LYS A 149 3.29 13.02 -8.88
CA LYS A 149 3.34 14.41 -9.35
C LYS A 149 4.41 15.23 -8.65
N LYS A 150 4.90 16.28 -9.33
CA LYS A 150 5.76 17.31 -8.73
C LYS A 150 5.00 18.03 -7.61
N LEU A 151 5.20 17.53 -6.39
CA LEU A 151 4.42 17.84 -5.20
C LEU A 151 4.26 19.33 -4.94
N GLU A 152 5.39 20.03 -4.88
CA GLU A 152 5.46 21.45 -4.51
C GLU A 152 4.58 22.30 -5.43
N ILE A 153 4.68 22.09 -6.75
CA ILE A 153 3.93 22.88 -7.73
C ILE A 153 2.42 22.65 -7.58
N ILE A 154 1.99 21.42 -7.34
CA ILE A 154 0.56 21.08 -7.32
C ILE A 154 -0.10 21.47 -6.01
N ILE A 155 0.56 21.16 -4.89
CA ILE A 155 0.09 21.55 -3.57
C ILE A 155 -0.01 23.08 -3.52
N SER A 156 1.04 23.80 -3.96
CA SER A 156 1.04 25.26 -3.99
C SER A 156 -0.08 25.84 -4.84
N LYS A 157 -0.25 25.39 -6.09
CA LYS A 157 -1.32 25.91 -6.96
C LYS A 157 -2.71 25.70 -6.39
N ARG A 158 -2.97 24.54 -5.79
CA ARG A 158 -4.29 24.20 -5.23
C ARG A 158 -4.57 24.97 -3.94
N ILE A 159 -3.60 25.02 -3.03
CA ILE A 159 -3.73 25.79 -1.80
C ILE A 159 -3.94 27.27 -2.10
N GLN A 160 -3.15 27.86 -3.02
CA GLN A 160 -3.32 29.27 -3.40
C GLN A 160 -4.71 29.55 -3.97
N LYS A 161 -5.30 28.61 -4.73
CA LYS A 161 -6.67 28.74 -5.24
C LYS A 161 -7.70 28.74 -4.11
N ILE A 162 -7.56 27.84 -3.14
CA ILE A 162 -8.44 27.77 -1.97
C ILE A 162 -8.30 29.02 -1.11
N LYS A 163 -7.06 29.43 -0.81
CA LYS A 163 -6.77 30.63 -0.02
C LYS A 163 -7.41 31.88 -0.62
N LYS A 164 -7.23 32.10 -1.94
CA LYS A 164 -7.88 33.21 -2.65
C LYS A 164 -9.41 33.17 -2.53
N PHE A 165 -10.01 32.00 -2.54
CA PHE A 165 -11.46 31.85 -2.39
C PHE A 165 -11.91 32.17 -0.96
N VAL A 166 -11.23 31.62 0.06
CA VAL A 166 -11.53 31.88 1.49
C VAL A 166 -11.34 33.36 1.83
N ASP A 167 -10.29 34.01 1.32
CA ASP A 167 -10.02 35.42 1.55
C ASP A 167 -11.09 36.33 0.91
N GLN A 168 -11.74 35.89 -0.19
CA GLN A 168 -12.80 36.65 -0.88
C GLN A 168 -14.18 36.49 -0.23
N VAL A 169 -14.50 35.30 0.27
CA VAL A 169 -15.86 34.96 0.76
C VAL A 169 -15.94 35.03 2.30
N GLY A 170 -14.80 35.13 2.98
CA GLY A 170 -14.69 35.01 4.43
C GLY A 170 -14.67 33.53 4.87
N PRO A 171 -14.20 33.23 6.10
CA PRO A 171 -14.18 31.88 6.62
C PRO A 171 -15.61 31.35 6.78
N GLN A 172 -15.91 30.20 6.17
CA GLN A 172 -17.13 29.46 6.44
C GLN A 172 -17.04 28.95 7.88
N LYS A 173 -17.87 29.50 8.77
CA LYS A 173 -17.99 29.00 10.14
C LYS A 173 -18.62 27.62 10.11
N ILE A 174 -17.82 26.59 10.36
CA ILE A 174 -18.35 25.32 10.83
C ILE A 174 -18.65 25.50 12.32
N LEU A 175 -19.92 25.33 12.72
CA LEU A 175 -20.23 25.00 14.10
C LEU A 175 -19.73 23.56 14.32
N ILE A 176 -18.58 23.43 15.00
CA ILE A 176 -18.06 22.15 15.48
C ILE A 176 -18.70 21.86 16.84
#